data_AF-A0A7J9FIU5-F1
#
_entry.id   AF-A0A7J9FIU5-F1
#
_cell.length_a   1.000
_cell.length_b   1.000
_cell.length_c   1.000
_cell.angle_alpha   90.00
_cell.angle_beta   90.00
_cell.angle_gamma   90.00
#
_symmetry.space_group_name_H-M   'P 1'
#
loop_
_entity.id
_entity.type
_entity.pdbx_description
1 polymer ?
#
loop_
_entity_poly.entity_id
_entity_poly.type
_entity_poly.pdbx_seq_one_letter_code
_entity_poly.pdbx_strand_id
1 'polypeptide(L)'
;MACVDVILDCVGAAYLQRNLVYLNVDGRLFIIGSITEFVAELNTAAMFEKRFSIQGINHVINNCRPNPLLRFMMDAREKKYKALLNDCMVNGTS
;
A
#
# COMPACT_ATOMS: atom_id res chain seq x y z
N MET A 1 -0.65 -15.78 -16.36
CA MET A 1 0.78 -15.71 -16.71
C MET A 1 1.42 -14.63 -15.83
N ALA A 2 2.11 -15.05 -14.77
CA ALA A 2 2.91 -14.14 -13.94
C ALA A 2 4.29 -14.01 -14.57
N CYS A 3 4.89 -12.81 -14.52
CA CYS A 3 6.09 -12.50 -15.31
C CYS A 3 7.18 -11.76 -14.51
N VAL A 4 6.85 -11.25 -13.32
CA VAL A 4 7.74 -10.38 -12.56
C VAL A 4 7.94 -10.86 -11.13
N ASP A 5 9.19 -10.92 -10.70
CA ASP A 5 9.55 -11.35 -9.34
C ASP A 5 9.52 -10.19 -8.34
N VAL A 6 9.71 -8.96 -8.82
CA VAL A 6 9.72 -7.75 -7.98
C VAL A 6 8.92 -6.64 -8.65
N ILE A 7 8.02 -6.01 -7.90
CA ILE A 7 7.26 -4.82 -8.33
C ILE A 7 7.52 -3.70 -7.33
N LEU A 8 7.75 -2.48 -7.85
CA LEU A 8 7.84 -1.25 -7.07
C LEU A 8 6.62 -0.37 -7.38
N ASP A 9 5.78 -0.12 -6.38
CA ASP A 9 4.50 0.58 -6.52
C ASP A 9 4.48 1.91 -5.75
N CYS A 10 4.18 2.99 -6.46
CA CYS A 10 3.99 4.33 -5.91
C CYS A 10 2.51 4.78 -5.90
N VAL A 11 1.61 4.03 -6.53
CA VAL A 11 0.20 4.36 -6.68
C VAL A 11 -0.60 3.86 -5.49
N GLY A 12 -0.32 2.64 -5.00
CA GLY A 12 -0.89 2.06 -3.79
C GLY A 12 -2.17 1.26 -4.04
N ALA A 13 -3.22 1.51 -3.25
CA ALA A 13 -4.41 0.66 -3.17
C ALA A 13 -5.04 0.33 -4.52
N ALA A 14 -5.16 1.32 -5.41
CA ALA A 14 -5.78 1.15 -6.73
C ALA A 14 -5.06 0.12 -7.63
N TYR A 15 -3.78 -0.15 -7.38
CA TYR A 15 -2.95 -1.03 -8.22
C TYR A 15 -2.66 -2.37 -7.55
N LEU A 16 -3.05 -2.56 -6.28
CA LEU A 16 -2.75 -3.78 -5.53
C LEU A 16 -3.16 -5.04 -6.29
N GLN A 17 -4.42 -5.14 -6.70
CA GLN A 17 -4.94 -6.33 -7.40
C GLN A 17 -4.24 -6.59 -8.74
N ARG A 18 -3.93 -5.54 -9.51
CA ARG A 18 -3.19 -5.67 -10.77
C ARG A 18 -1.77 -6.15 -10.52
N ASN A 19 -1.09 -5.57 -9.54
CA ASN A 19 0.27 -5.96 -9.17
C ASN A 19 0.30 -7.44 -8.76
N LEU A 20 -0.69 -7.91 -7.99
CA LEU A 20 -0.80 -9.31 -7.59
C LEU A 20 -0.99 -10.27 -8.77
N VAL A 21 -1.69 -9.87 -9.84
CA VAL A 21 -1.86 -10.71 -11.04
C VAL A 21 -0.52 -10.97 -11.72
N TYR A 22 0.30 -9.93 -11.87
CA TYR A 22 1.59 -10.01 -12.56
C TYR A 22 2.71 -10.61 -11.71
N LEU A 23 2.57 -10.54 -10.39
CA LEU A 23 3.56 -11.03 -9.45
C LEU A 23 3.69 -12.56 -9.52
N ASN A 24 4.94 -13.01 -9.62
CA ASN A 24 5.32 -14.41 -9.66
C ASN A 24 5.18 -15.07 -8.28
N VAL A 25 5.26 -16.40 -8.26
CA VAL A 25 5.34 -17.16 -7.01
C VAL A 25 6.60 -16.75 -6.26
N ASP A 26 6.49 -16.55 -4.94
CA ASP A 26 7.54 -16.03 -4.06
C ASP A 26 8.01 -14.59 -4.42
N GLY A 27 7.19 -13.86 -5.18
CA GLY A 27 7.48 -12.49 -5.58
C GLY A 27 7.36 -11.46 -4.45
N ARG A 28 7.93 -10.27 -4.67
CA ARG A 28 7.97 -9.16 -3.70
C ARG A 28 7.36 -7.89 -4.27
N LEU A 29 6.35 -7.37 -3.60
CA LEU A 29 5.76 -6.07 -3.89
C LEU A 29 6.26 -5.04 -2.87
N PHE A 30 6.93 -4.01 -3.35
CA PHE A 30 7.39 -2.89 -2.54
C PHE A 30 6.47 -1.70 -2.75
N ILE A 31 5.74 -1.29 -1.71
CA ILE A 31 4.89 -0.10 -1.74
C ILE A 31 5.70 1.06 -1.16
N ILE A 32 6.04 2.03 -2.00
CA ILE A 32 6.79 3.24 -1.63
C ILE A 32 5.91 4.47 -1.43
N GLY A 33 4.65 4.39 -1.87
CA GLY A 33 3.71 5.49 -1.76
C GLY A 33 2.31 5.08 -2.13
N SER A 34 1.36 5.92 -1.74
CA SER A 34 -0.01 5.86 -2.19
C SER A 34 -0.44 7.26 -2.63
N ILE A 35 -0.57 7.44 -3.94
CA ILE A 35 -0.99 8.71 -4.54
C ILE A 35 -2.52 8.82 -4.53
N THR A 36 -3.22 7.70 -4.67
CA THR A 36 -4.68 7.65 -4.83
C THR A 36 -5.35 7.31 -3.51
N GLU A 37 -5.28 6.04 -3.12
CA GLU A 37 -5.97 5.48 -1.97
C GLU A 37 -5.04 4.61 -1.13
N PHE A 38 -5.24 4.63 0.19
CA PHE A 38 -4.41 3.91 1.16
C PHE A 38 -4.98 2.55 1.56
N VAL A 39 -6.29 2.37 1.39
CA VAL A 39 -7.01 1.17 1.82
C VAL A 39 -7.35 0.37 0.58
N ALA A 40 -6.90 -0.88 0.55
CA ALA A 40 -7.32 -1.88 -0.44
C ALA A 40 -7.59 -3.20 0.26
N GLU A 41 -8.52 -3.95 -0.31
CA GLU A 41 -8.79 -5.31 0.11
C GLU A 41 -7.72 -6.26 -0.46
N LEU A 42 -7.15 -7.08 0.41
CA LEU A 42 -6.17 -8.10 0.07
C LEU A 42 -6.80 -9.49 0.23
N ASN A 43 -6.84 -10.26 -0.86
CA ASN A 43 -7.26 -11.65 -0.80
C ASN A 43 -6.14 -12.53 -0.22
N THR A 44 -6.33 -13.06 0.98
CA THR A 44 -5.36 -13.91 1.67
C THR A 44 -5.17 -15.28 1.00
N ALA A 45 -6.18 -15.78 0.28
CA ALA A 45 -6.03 -17.02 -0.50
C ALA A 45 -4.95 -16.86 -1.58
N ALA A 46 -4.90 -15.70 -2.24
CA ALA A 46 -3.85 -15.39 -3.21
C ALA A 46 -2.45 -15.34 -2.57
N MET A 47 -2.37 -14.93 -1.29
CA MET A 47 -1.12 -14.93 -0.53
C MET A 47 -0.62 -16.35 -0.25
N PHE A 48 -1.52 -17.29 0.07
CA PHE A 48 -1.14 -18.70 0.23
C PHE A 48 -0.78 -19.37 -1.09
N GLU A 49 -1.51 -19.07 -2.16
CA GLU A 49 -1.26 -19.66 -3.49
C GLU A 49 0.09 -19.22 -4.07
N LYS A 50 0.38 -17.91 -4.00
CA LYS A 50 1.57 -17.33 -4.61
C LYS A 50 2.73 -17.10 -3.63
N ARG A 51 2.52 -17.20 -2.31
CA ARG A 51 3.55 -17.01 -1.27
C ARG A 51 4.33 -15.68 -1.41
N PHE A 52 3.66 -14.65 -1.91
CA PHE A 52 4.29 -13.35 -2.12
C PHE A 52 4.44 -12.57 -0.81
N SER A 53 5.33 -11.57 -0.81
CA SER A 53 5.48 -10.62 0.29
C SER A 53 5.16 -9.19 -0.16
N ILE A 54 4.51 -8.43 0.73
CA ILE A 54 4.28 -6.99 0.56
C ILE A 54 5.13 -6.27 1.61
N GLN A 55 5.95 -5.32 1.16
CA GLN A 55 6.82 -4.53 2.02
C GLN A 55 6.54 -3.05 1.82
N GLY A 56 6.20 -2.35 2.89
CA GLY A 56 6.12 -0.91 2.90
C GLY A 56 7.52 -0.32 3.06
N ILE A 57 8.01 0.39 2.06
CA ILE A 57 9.28 1.13 2.17
C ILE A 57 8.94 2.60 2.41
N ASN A 58 9.16 3.06 3.63
CA ASN A 58 9.21 4.48 3.92
C ASN A 58 10.66 4.97 3.72
N HIS A 59 11.13 5.03 2.47
CA HIS A 59 12.44 5.62 2.17
C HIS A 59 12.31 7.15 2.22
N VAL A 60 12.16 7.64 3.45
CA VAL A 60 12.84 8.82 3.94
C VAL A 60 12.63 10.08 3.09
N ILE A 61 11.50 10.73 3.39
CA ILE A 61 11.32 12.19 3.37
C ILE A 61 12.44 12.93 4.14
N ASN A 62 13.27 12.24 4.94
CA ASN A 62 14.36 12.88 5.70
C ASN A 62 15.56 13.30 4.82
N ASN A 63 15.65 12.85 3.55
CA ASN A 63 16.69 13.31 2.59
C ASN A 63 16.12 14.10 1.40
N CYS A 64 14.81 14.05 1.17
CA CYS A 64 14.16 14.99 0.24
C CYS A 64 13.99 16.33 0.96
N ARG A 65 14.30 17.45 0.31
CA ARG A 65 14.07 18.78 0.90
C ARG A 65 12.65 18.82 1.47
N PRO A 66 12.47 19.23 2.75
CA PRO A 66 11.16 19.23 3.37
C PRO A 66 10.26 20.13 2.52
N ASN A 67 9.34 19.50 1.77
CA ASN A 67 8.27 20.21 1.10
C ASN A 67 7.15 20.36 2.14
N PRO A 68 6.91 21.57 2.68
CA PRO A 68 5.92 21.76 3.73
C PRO A 68 4.53 21.29 3.27
N LEU A 69 4.20 21.47 1.99
CA LEU A 69 2.92 21.01 1.43
C LEU A 69 2.84 19.49 1.44
N LEU A 70 3.91 18.78 1.07
CA LEU A 70 3.92 17.32 1.12
C LEU A 70 3.74 16.82 2.57
N ARG A 71 4.41 17.46 3.54
CA ARG A 71 4.27 17.12 4.95
C ARG A 71 2.86 17.39 5.47
N PHE A 72 2.31 18.57 5.21
CA PHE A 72 0.92 18.91 5.56
C PHE A 72 -0.09 17.95 4.92
N MET A 73 0.10 17.60 3.65
CA MET A 73 -0.76 16.64 2.95
C MET A 73 -0.64 15.24 3.53
N MET A 74 0.53 14.84 4.04
CA MET A 74 0.72 13.55 4.71
C MET A 74 0.10 13.54 6.11
N ASP A 75 0.31 14.60 6.90
CA ASP A 75 -0.25 14.72 8.25
C ASP A 75 -1.79 14.84 8.21
N ALA A 76 -2.34 15.59 7.25
CA ALA A 76 -3.78 15.67 7.02
C ALA A 76 -4.37 14.33 6.56
N ARG A 77 -3.63 13.57 5.74
CA ARG A 77 -4.05 12.23 5.29
C ARG A 77 -3.95 11.19 6.40
N GLU A 78 -2.93 11.25 7.26
CA GLU A 78 -2.79 10.37 8.42
C GLU A 78 -3.95 10.56 9.41
N LYS A 79 -4.34 11.82 9.68
CA LYS A 79 -5.52 12.11 10.51
C LYS A 79 -6.80 11.52 9.92
N LYS A 80 -7.00 11.65 8.61
CA LYS A 80 -8.17 11.07 7.93
C LYS A 80 -8.16 9.54 8.02
N TYR A 81 -6.99 8.90 7.84
CA TYR A 81 -6.85 7.46 7.94
C TYR A 81 -7.13 6.94 9.36
N LYS A 82 -6.59 7.60 10.39
CA LYS A 82 -6.86 7.24 11.80
C LYS A 82 -8.33 7.41 12.16
N ALA A 83 -9.01 8.42 11.61
CA ALA A 83 -10.45 8.58 11.78
C ALA A 83 -11.23 7.41 11.13
N LEU A 84 -10.89 7.05 9.89
CA LEU A 84 -11.49 5.90 9.19
C LEU A 84 -11.22 4.56 9.91
N LEU A 85 -10.00 4.34 10.40
CA LEU A 85 -9.68 3.16 11.20
C LEU A 85 -10.50 3.11 12.49
N ASN A 86 -10.64 4.23 13.19
CA ASN A 86 -11.48 4.29 14.38
C ASN A 86 -12.94 3.99 14.04
N ASP A 87 -13.47 4.51 12.94
CA ASP A 87 -14.83 4.20 12.50
C ASP A 87 -15.02 2.71 12.16
N CYS A 88 -14.04 2.08 11.48
CA CYS A 88 -14.07 0.64 11.21
C CYS A 88 -14.00 -0.20 12.49
N MET A 89 -13.16 0.20 13.46
CA MET A 89 -12.99 -0.52 14.74
C MET A 89 -14.19 -0.33 15.67
N VAL A 90 -14.89 0.80 15.59
CA VAL A 90 -16.04 1.12 16.45
C VAL A 90 -17.35 0.58 15.87
N ASN A 91 -17.55 0.65 14.55
CA ASN A 91 -18.82 0.30 13.91
C ASN A 91 -18.83 -1.05 13.21
N GLY A 92 -17.69 -1.77 13.16
CA GLY A 92 -17.63 -3.20 12.83
C GLY A 92 -18.51 -3.63 11.66
N THR A 93 -18.38 -2.98 10.49
CA THR A 93 -19.04 -3.49 9.29
C THR A 93 -18.20 -4.63 8.74
N SER A 94 -18.60 -5.84 9.12
CA SER A 94 -18.29 -7.11 8.44
C SER A 94 -18.73 -7.11 6.98
#